data_AF-A0A6J0C1L9-F1
#
_entry.id   AF-A0A6J0C1L9-F1
#
_cell.length_a   1.000
_cell.length_b   1.000
_cell.length_c   1.000
_cell.angle_alpha   90.00
_cell.angle_beta   90.00
_cell.angle_gamma   90.00
#
_symmetry.space_group_name_H-M   'P 1'
#
loop_
_entity.id
_entity.type
_entity.pdbx_description
1 polymer ?
#
loop_
_entity_poly.entity_id
_entity_poly.type
_entity_poly.pdbx_seq_one_letter_code
_entity_poly.pdbx_strand_id
1 'polypeptide(L)'
;MAQSAPLLLRVVASSVTVAGRAGKIIRDVMTGGELNIVNKGKNDPQTEADRSAQRCIVASLSRQFPNVAIIGEEGPSNCEVPSDWVVTDSDQQVLGVRLPQDLEEVEDKDLCIWVDPLDGTSEYAQGLVEHVTVLIGVAVREKAVGGIIHQPYYKNPEDGSLGRTLWGIDGVATGGLQLIPPPEGKRIITTTRSHSDGTVQSALDALEADEILKVGGAGHKVMLLLEGKAHAYVFASAGCKRWDTCAPEAILRAFGGTLTDIHGECYSYNAETSHPNTRGVLATAPGQQHAWYLKKIPDEIKQRLA
;
A
#
# COMPACT_ATOMS: atom_id res chain seq x y z
N MET A 1 5.88 26.88 10.66
CA MET A 1 6.07 25.66 11.47
C MET A 1 6.19 24.39 10.62
N ALA A 2 5.41 24.22 9.54
CA ALA A 2 5.58 23.05 8.65
C ALA A 2 6.91 23.02 7.87
N GLN A 3 7.40 24.16 7.37
CA GLN A 3 8.66 24.21 6.60
C GLN A 3 9.93 23.91 7.43
N SER A 4 9.86 24.00 8.77
CA SER A 4 10.99 23.72 9.66
C SER A 4 11.06 22.27 10.13
N ALA A 5 10.04 21.45 9.84
CA ALA A 5 10.07 20.03 10.15
C ALA A 5 11.02 19.29 9.18
N PRO A 6 11.63 18.16 9.61
CA PRO A 6 12.40 17.29 8.72
C PRO A 6 11.65 16.92 7.44
N LEU A 7 12.39 16.76 6.35
CA LEU A 7 11.81 16.49 5.02
C LEU A 7 10.91 15.26 5.03
N LEU A 8 11.36 14.15 5.64
CA LEU A 8 10.58 12.91 5.74
C LEU A 8 9.20 13.14 6.39
N LEU A 9 9.14 13.86 7.51
CA LEU A 9 7.85 14.16 8.16
C LEU A 9 6.95 14.99 7.26
N ARG A 10 7.50 15.99 6.58
CA ARG A 10 6.72 16.83 5.66
C ARG A 10 6.14 16.02 4.51
N VAL A 11 6.92 15.09 3.93
CA VAL A 11 6.47 14.21 2.86
C VAL A 11 5.36 13.28 3.37
N VAL A 12 5.57 12.56 4.47
CA VAL A 12 4.57 11.65 5.04
C VAL A 12 3.29 12.41 5.42
N ALA A 13 3.42 13.57 6.07
CA ALA A 13 2.29 14.40 6.49
C ALA A 13 1.47 14.93 5.30
N SER A 14 2.14 15.29 4.20
CA SER A 14 1.46 15.72 2.97
C SER A 14 0.82 14.55 2.24
N SER A 15 1.45 13.37 2.25
CA SER A 15 0.86 12.17 1.65
C SER A 15 -0.42 11.73 2.37
N VAL A 16 -0.53 11.93 3.70
CA VAL A 16 -1.78 11.63 4.45
C VAL A 16 -2.96 12.47 3.95
N THR A 17 -2.77 13.79 3.79
CA THR A 17 -3.83 14.71 3.35
C THR A 17 -4.19 14.46 1.89
N VAL A 18 -3.18 14.27 1.04
CA VAL A 18 -3.33 14.01 -0.40
C VAL A 18 -4.03 12.66 -0.66
N ALA A 19 -3.73 11.60 0.09
CA ALA A 19 -4.42 10.32 -0.03
C ALA A 19 -5.92 10.44 0.30
N GLY A 20 -6.28 11.27 1.28
CA GLY A 20 -7.68 11.58 1.59
C GLY A 20 -8.41 12.28 0.44
N ARG A 21 -7.75 13.24 -0.24
CA ARG A 21 -8.31 13.89 -1.44
C ARG A 21 -8.45 12.92 -2.61
N ALA A 22 -7.44 12.08 -2.85
CA ALA A 22 -7.50 11.04 -3.88
C ALA A 22 -8.68 10.08 -3.62
N GLY A 23 -8.88 9.66 -2.37
CA GLY A 23 -10.04 8.85 -1.99
C GLY A 23 -11.38 9.52 -2.27
N LYS A 24 -11.50 10.84 -2.05
CA LYS A 24 -12.70 11.58 -2.45
C LYS A 24 -12.91 11.53 -3.97
N ILE A 25 -11.87 11.76 -4.77
CA ILE A 25 -11.94 11.72 -6.23
C ILE A 25 -12.39 10.33 -6.72
N ILE A 26 -11.88 9.25 -6.12
CA ILE A 26 -12.31 7.88 -6.44
C ILE A 26 -13.81 7.72 -6.21
N ARG A 27 -14.33 8.18 -5.06
CA ARG A 27 -15.78 8.12 -4.77
C ARG A 27 -16.60 8.96 -5.74
N ASP A 28 -16.12 10.15 -6.11
CA ASP A 28 -16.81 11.04 -7.03
C ASP A 28 -16.93 10.40 -8.42
N VAL A 29 -15.87 9.73 -8.92
CA VAL A 29 -15.89 9.00 -10.19
C VAL A 29 -16.89 7.84 -10.16
N MET A 30 -16.88 7.01 -9.11
CA MET A 30 -17.87 5.92 -8.97
C MET A 30 -19.30 6.47 -8.96
N THR A 31 -19.54 7.57 -8.24
CA THR A 31 -20.86 8.20 -8.17
C THR A 31 -21.31 8.77 -9.51
N GLY A 32 -20.36 9.24 -10.33
CA GLY A 32 -20.63 9.72 -11.69
C GLY A 32 -21.03 8.63 -12.68
N GLY A 33 -20.75 7.35 -12.38
CA GLY A 33 -21.18 6.19 -13.17
C GLY A 33 -20.35 5.89 -14.44
N GLU A 34 -19.53 6.83 -14.91
CA GLU A 34 -18.66 6.64 -16.06
C GLU A 34 -17.23 6.28 -15.63
N LEU A 35 -16.98 4.97 -15.44
CA LEU A 35 -15.66 4.49 -15.00
C LEU A 35 -14.57 4.60 -16.10
N ASN A 36 -14.96 4.73 -17.38
CA ASN A 36 -14.03 4.84 -18.51
C ASN A 36 -12.87 3.83 -18.45
N ILE A 37 -13.24 2.55 -18.37
CA ILE A 37 -12.32 1.43 -18.18
C ILE A 37 -11.50 1.20 -19.46
N VAL A 38 -10.18 1.14 -19.30
CA VAL A 38 -9.18 0.78 -20.31
C VAL A 38 -8.45 -0.46 -19.82
N ASN A 39 -8.28 -1.48 -20.67
CA ASN A 39 -7.49 -2.66 -20.31
C ASN A 39 -6.05 -2.48 -20.78
N LYS A 40 -5.10 -2.35 -19.84
CA LYS A 40 -3.66 -2.23 -20.11
C LYS A 40 -3.02 -3.59 -20.46
N GLY A 41 -3.71 -4.68 -20.14
CA GLY A 41 -3.27 -6.06 -20.39
C GLY A 41 -4.33 -7.08 -19.97
N LYS A 42 -3.92 -8.35 -19.85
CA LYS A 42 -4.79 -9.42 -19.37
C LYS A 42 -5.05 -9.24 -17.87
N ASN A 43 -6.31 -9.03 -17.49
CA ASN A 43 -6.74 -8.80 -16.10
C ASN A 43 -6.05 -7.59 -15.43
N ASP A 44 -5.81 -6.54 -16.22
CA ASP A 44 -5.16 -5.30 -15.80
C ASP A 44 -6.01 -4.09 -16.23
N PRO A 45 -7.19 -3.88 -15.60
CA PRO A 45 -8.06 -2.75 -15.90
C PRO A 45 -7.50 -1.46 -15.26
N GLN A 46 -7.76 -0.34 -15.92
CA GLN A 46 -7.51 1.02 -15.45
C GLN A 46 -8.78 1.84 -15.65
N THR A 47 -9.24 2.57 -14.65
CA THR A 47 -10.42 3.43 -14.71
C THR A 47 -10.04 4.92 -14.67
N GLU A 48 -11.04 5.79 -14.83
CA GLU A 48 -10.86 7.23 -14.63
C GLU A 48 -10.47 7.57 -13.19
N ALA A 49 -10.85 6.72 -12.22
CA ALA A 49 -10.50 6.93 -10.82
C ALA A 49 -8.99 6.75 -10.62
N ASP A 50 -8.35 5.73 -11.21
CA ASP A 50 -6.91 5.49 -11.14
C ASP A 50 -6.14 6.69 -11.72
N ARG A 51 -6.51 7.13 -12.92
CA ARG A 51 -5.88 8.28 -13.61
C ARG A 51 -6.06 9.58 -12.83
N SER A 52 -7.27 9.82 -12.31
CA SER A 52 -7.58 11.07 -11.61
C SER A 52 -6.94 11.12 -10.22
N ALA A 53 -6.93 10.01 -9.49
CA ALA A 53 -6.23 9.90 -8.22
C ALA A 53 -4.72 10.09 -8.41
N GLN A 54 -4.09 9.47 -9.42
CA GLN A 54 -2.66 9.66 -9.67
C GLN A 54 -2.32 11.12 -10.00
N ARG A 55 -3.11 11.77 -10.87
CA ARG A 55 -2.93 13.20 -11.19
C ARG A 55 -2.99 14.08 -9.95
N CYS A 56 -3.99 13.85 -9.09
CA CYS A 56 -4.13 14.55 -7.82
C CYS A 56 -2.89 14.35 -6.93
N ILE A 57 -2.45 13.11 -6.75
CA ILE A 57 -1.33 12.77 -5.87
C ILE A 57 -0.03 13.37 -6.38
N VAL A 58 0.32 13.09 -7.63
CA VAL A 58 1.58 13.53 -8.24
C VAL A 58 1.67 15.05 -8.30
N ALA A 59 0.59 15.74 -8.71
CA ALA A 59 0.60 17.21 -8.76
C ALA A 59 0.75 17.85 -7.37
N SER A 60 0.06 17.30 -6.36
CA SER A 60 0.12 17.80 -4.99
C SER A 60 1.49 17.63 -4.35
N LEU A 61 2.11 16.46 -4.53
CA LEU A 61 3.42 16.16 -3.97
C LEU A 61 4.55 16.83 -4.75
N SER A 62 4.53 16.81 -6.09
CA SER A 62 5.56 17.47 -6.91
C SER A 62 5.60 18.98 -6.69
N ARG A 63 4.45 19.62 -6.40
CA ARG A 63 4.39 21.05 -6.08
C ARG A 63 5.11 21.40 -4.78
N GLN A 64 5.12 20.48 -3.82
CA GLN A 64 5.72 20.69 -2.49
C GLN A 64 7.15 20.15 -2.39
N PHE A 65 7.46 19.12 -3.17
CA PHE A 65 8.73 18.37 -3.14
C PHE A 65 9.26 18.16 -4.58
N PRO A 66 9.62 19.24 -5.30
CA PRO A 66 9.93 19.17 -6.73
C PRO A 66 11.17 18.34 -7.09
N ASN A 67 12.03 18.05 -6.10
CA ASN A 67 13.27 17.29 -6.30
C ASN A 67 13.16 15.82 -5.87
N VAL A 68 12.05 15.41 -5.25
CA VAL A 68 11.85 14.03 -4.79
C VAL A 68 11.31 13.19 -5.94
N ALA A 69 11.87 11.99 -6.14
CA ALA A 69 11.36 11.07 -7.16
C ALA A 69 9.96 10.57 -6.78
N ILE A 70 9.04 10.57 -7.75
CA ILE A 70 7.68 10.04 -7.59
C ILE A 70 7.40 9.07 -8.74
N ILE A 71 7.15 7.81 -8.40
CA ILE A 71 6.88 6.72 -9.34
C ILE A 71 5.46 6.21 -9.09
N GLY A 72 4.57 6.44 -10.05
CA GLY A 72 3.18 6.00 -10.00
C GLY A 72 2.88 4.90 -11.01
N GLU A 73 1.89 4.06 -10.71
CA GLU A 73 1.44 2.96 -11.57
C GLU A 73 1.07 3.42 -12.99
N GLU A 74 0.29 4.49 -13.12
CA GLU A 74 -0.40 4.82 -14.38
C GLU A 74 0.47 5.58 -15.39
N GLY A 75 1.77 5.70 -15.11
CA GLY A 75 2.72 6.43 -15.93
C GLY A 75 2.45 7.95 -15.97
N PRO A 76 3.19 8.69 -16.82
CA PRO A 76 3.03 10.13 -16.94
C PRO A 76 1.69 10.51 -17.58
N SER A 77 1.10 11.62 -17.15
CA SER A 77 -0.11 12.19 -17.73
C SER A 77 0.15 13.63 -18.20
N ASN A 78 -0.31 13.96 -19.41
CA ASN A 78 -0.25 15.31 -19.97
C ASN A 78 -1.54 16.12 -19.73
N CYS A 79 -2.50 15.57 -18.99
CA CYS A 79 -3.76 16.25 -18.73
C CYS A 79 -3.58 17.33 -17.67
N GLU A 80 -4.24 18.48 -17.85
CA GLU A 80 -4.30 19.50 -16.82
C GLU A 80 -4.93 18.96 -15.53
N VAL A 81 -4.38 19.37 -14.39
CA VAL A 81 -4.90 19.01 -13.07
C VAL A 81 -5.72 20.19 -12.54
N PRO A 82 -7.02 20.00 -12.24
CA PRO A 82 -7.83 21.05 -11.65
C PRO A 82 -7.21 21.59 -10.38
N SER A 83 -7.19 22.93 -10.23
CA SER A 83 -6.52 23.58 -9.09
C SER A 83 -7.09 23.16 -7.73
N ASP A 84 -8.38 22.80 -7.67
CA ASP A 84 -9.06 22.33 -6.46
C ASP A 84 -8.73 20.87 -6.09
N TRP A 85 -8.08 20.14 -6.99
CA TRP A 85 -7.57 18.79 -6.71
C TRP A 85 -6.21 18.83 -6.02
N VAL A 86 -5.46 19.92 -6.18
CA VAL A 86 -4.12 20.05 -5.62
C VAL A 86 -4.21 20.42 -4.13
N VAL A 87 -3.68 19.55 -3.28
CA VAL A 87 -3.67 19.75 -1.82
C VAL A 87 -2.25 20.07 -1.35
N THR A 88 -2.13 21.11 -0.53
CA THR A 88 -0.84 21.52 0.08
C THR A 88 -0.88 21.55 1.61
N ASP A 89 -1.97 21.04 2.20
CA ASP A 89 -2.07 20.87 3.64
C ASP A 89 -1.21 19.69 4.10
N SER A 90 -0.79 19.72 5.36
CA SER A 90 -0.03 18.63 5.99
C SER A 90 -0.72 18.18 7.26
N ASP A 91 -0.73 16.86 7.49
CA ASP A 91 -1.26 16.27 8.72
C ASP A 91 -0.45 16.70 9.95
N GLN A 92 -1.14 17.30 10.93
CA GLN A 92 -0.48 17.87 12.11
C GLN A 92 -0.03 16.80 13.11
N GLN A 93 -0.67 15.63 13.13
CA GLN A 93 -0.27 14.53 13.99
C GLN A 93 1.09 13.99 13.53
N VAL A 94 1.27 13.80 12.23
CA VAL A 94 2.55 13.38 11.65
C VAL A 94 3.64 14.43 11.88
N LEU A 95 3.36 15.72 11.67
CA LEU A 95 4.34 16.78 11.91
C LEU A 95 4.79 16.91 13.37
N GLY A 96 3.99 16.42 14.33
CA GLY A 96 4.32 16.38 15.75
C GLY A 96 5.22 15.21 16.18
N VAL A 97 5.50 14.26 15.28
CA VAL A 97 6.37 13.11 15.56
C VAL A 97 7.82 13.55 15.69
N ARG A 98 8.57 12.88 16.57
CA ARG A 98 10.03 13.05 16.67
C ARG A 98 10.72 11.94 15.92
N LEU A 99 11.64 12.29 15.03
CA LEU A 99 12.42 11.33 14.28
C LEU A 99 13.74 11.03 15.01
N PRO A 100 14.31 9.83 14.84
CA PRO A 100 15.72 9.60 15.15
C PRO A 100 16.61 10.38 14.17
N GLN A 101 17.85 10.69 14.59
CA GLN A 101 18.76 11.57 13.86
C GLN A 101 18.99 11.15 12.39
N ASP A 102 19.12 9.86 12.12
CA ASP A 102 19.34 9.32 10.78
C ASP A 102 18.17 9.59 9.82
N LEU A 103 16.96 9.73 10.33
CA LEU A 103 15.76 10.09 9.56
C LEU A 103 15.51 11.61 9.52
N GLU A 104 16.05 12.38 10.47
CA GLU A 104 16.00 13.85 10.45
C GLU A 104 16.84 14.45 9.33
N GLU A 105 17.97 13.81 9.01
CA GLU A 105 18.98 14.27 8.05
C GLU A 105 18.70 13.83 6.59
N VAL A 106 17.56 13.19 6.33
CA VAL A 106 17.17 12.72 4.99
C VAL A 106 16.99 13.88 4.00
N GLU A 107 17.64 13.78 2.85
CA GLU A 107 17.59 14.77 1.77
C GLU A 107 16.69 14.29 0.60
N ASP A 108 16.37 15.19 -0.33
CA ASP A 108 15.49 14.89 -1.48
C ASP A 108 15.98 13.67 -2.28
N LYS A 109 17.30 13.55 -2.49
CA LYS A 109 17.94 12.46 -3.26
C LYS A 109 17.85 11.09 -2.57
N ASP A 110 17.63 11.07 -1.27
CA ASP A 110 17.47 9.84 -0.50
C ASP A 110 16.02 9.33 -0.59
N LEU A 111 15.08 10.11 -1.14
CA LEU A 111 13.66 9.77 -1.15
C LEU A 111 13.17 9.29 -2.51
N CYS A 112 12.33 8.25 -2.46
CA CYS A 112 11.50 7.84 -3.58
C CYS A 112 10.07 7.57 -3.08
N ILE A 113 9.08 8.21 -3.73
CA ILE A 113 7.66 8.04 -3.42
C ILE A 113 7.06 7.06 -4.43
N TRP A 114 6.50 5.96 -3.95
CA TRP A 114 5.81 4.97 -4.76
C TRP A 114 4.30 5.13 -4.61
N VAL A 115 3.57 5.26 -5.72
CA VAL A 115 2.13 5.54 -5.73
C VAL A 115 1.38 4.44 -6.46
N ASP A 116 0.49 3.76 -5.73
CA ASP A 116 -0.65 3.07 -6.34
C ASP A 116 -1.89 3.96 -6.09
N PRO A 117 -2.39 4.64 -7.14
CA PRO A 117 -3.47 5.60 -6.97
C PRO A 117 -4.82 4.93 -6.65
N LEU A 118 -4.98 3.65 -6.97
CA LEU A 118 -6.18 2.86 -6.72
C LEU A 118 -5.79 1.37 -6.74
N ASP A 119 -5.36 0.87 -5.58
CA ASP A 119 -5.12 -0.55 -5.37
C ASP A 119 -6.47 -1.29 -5.29
N GLY A 120 -6.64 -2.32 -6.12
CA GLY A 120 -7.88 -3.07 -6.25
C GLY A 120 -8.80 -2.63 -7.40
N THR A 121 -8.25 -2.12 -8.50
CA THR A 121 -9.03 -1.66 -9.68
C THR A 121 -9.99 -2.70 -10.24
N SER A 122 -9.60 -3.98 -10.25
CA SER A 122 -10.48 -5.07 -10.71
C SER A 122 -11.74 -5.19 -9.85
N GLU A 123 -11.59 -5.09 -8.53
CA GLU A 123 -12.70 -5.09 -7.57
C GLU A 123 -13.54 -3.82 -7.67
N TYR A 124 -12.89 -2.67 -7.80
CA TYR A 124 -13.56 -1.37 -8.00
C TYR A 124 -14.48 -1.40 -9.23
N ALA A 125 -14.00 -1.89 -10.37
CA ALA A 125 -14.78 -2.03 -11.59
C ALA A 125 -15.98 -3.01 -11.45
N GLN A 126 -15.94 -3.91 -10.47
CA GLN A 126 -17.01 -4.84 -10.12
C GLN A 126 -17.94 -4.29 -9.02
N GLY A 127 -17.69 -3.09 -8.50
CA GLY A 127 -18.45 -2.49 -7.39
C GLY A 127 -18.09 -3.04 -6.01
N LEU A 128 -17.02 -3.83 -5.88
CA LEU A 128 -16.50 -4.35 -4.60
C LEU A 128 -15.57 -3.32 -3.95
N VAL A 129 -16.17 -2.20 -3.55
CA VAL A 129 -15.47 -0.98 -3.14
C VAL A 129 -14.74 -1.09 -1.79
N GLU A 130 -15.05 -2.09 -0.98
CA GLU A 130 -14.45 -2.34 0.32
C GLU A 130 -12.96 -2.75 0.26
N HIS A 131 -12.54 -3.33 -0.87
CA HIS A 131 -11.16 -3.76 -1.12
C HIS A 131 -10.26 -2.63 -1.63
N VAL A 132 -10.85 -1.50 -2.01
CA VAL A 132 -10.14 -0.41 -2.70
C VAL A 132 -9.32 0.40 -1.70
N THR A 133 -8.07 0.64 -2.04
CA THR A 133 -7.20 1.54 -1.27
C THR A 133 -6.38 2.47 -2.15
N VAL A 134 -5.86 3.55 -1.58
CA VAL A 134 -4.82 4.39 -2.18
C VAL A 134 -3.54 4.14 -1.41
N LEU A 135 -2.44 3.83 -2.11
CA LEU A 135 -1.15 3.54 -1.50
C LEU A 135 -0.15 4.63 -1.85
N ILE A 136 0.48 5.20 -0.82
CA ILE A 136 1.62 6.12 -0.99
C ILE A 136 2.75 5.64 -0.07
N GLY A 137 3.74 4.98 -0.66
CA GLY A 137 4.95 4.53 0.02
C GLY A 137 6.05 5.58 -0.08
N VAL A 138 6.80 5.79 1.00
CA VAL A 138 7.92 6.71 1.09
C VAL A 138 9.16 5.90 1.43
N ALA A 139 9.96 5.62 0.41
CA ALA A 139 11.22 4.93 0.57
C ALA A 139 12.34 5.91 0.93
N VAL A 140 13.19 5.53 1.88
CA VAL A 140 14.47 6.19 2.16
C VAL A 140 15.57 5.25 1.70
N ARG A 141 16.32 5.68 0.69
CA ARG A 141 17.29 4.88 -0.06
C ARG A 141 16.59 3.65 -0.64
N GLU A 142 16.88 2.46 -0.12
CA GLU A 142 16.32 1.21 -0.62
C GLU A 142 15.14 0.71 0.20
N LYS A 143 14.84 1.30 1.36
CA LYS A 143 13.91 0.75 2.34
C LYS A 143 12.59 1.51 2.35
N ALA A 144 11.48 0.79 2.44
CA ALA A 144 10.19 1.37 2.75
C ALA A 144 10.20 1.89 4.20
N VAL A 145 10.17 3.22 4.40
CA VAL A 145 10.26 3.84 5.73
C VAL A 145 8.94 4.48 6.13
N GLY A 146 8.35 5.29 5.26
CA GLY A 146 7.01 5.85 5.47
C GLY A 146 5.97 5.15 4.61
N GLY A 147 4.73 5.04 5.08
CA GLY A 147 3.64 4.45 4.31
C GLY A 147 2.29 5.07 4.67
N ILE A 148 1.45 5.23 3.65
CA ILE A 148 0.08 5.70 3.77
C ILE A 148 -0.84 4.72 3.04
N ILE A 149 -1.89 4.26 3.71
CA ILE A 149 -3.00 3.52 3.11
C ILE A 149 -4.28 4.31 3.40
N HIS A 150 -4.96 4.78 2.36
CA HIS A 150 -6.29 5.36 2.50
C HIS A 150 -7.34 4.39 1.99
N GLN A 151 -8.39 4.12 2.79
CA GLN A 151 -9.52 3.28 2.40
C GLN A 151 -10.72 4.19 2.07
N PRO A 152 -11.04 4.47 0.78
CA PRO A 152 -11.99 5.51 0.41
C PRO A 152 -13.43 5.24 0.89
N TYR A 153 -13.82 3.97 0.97
CA TYR A 153 -15.19 3.54 1.27
C TYR A 153 -15.39 3.05 2.70
N TYR A 154 -14.39 3.20 3.57
CA TYR A 154 -14.60 2.96 5.00
C TYR A 154 -15.69 3.90 5.52
N LYS A 155 -16.69 3.35 6.20
CA LYS A 155 -17.73 4.15 6.86
C LYS A 155 -17.43 4.22 8.35
N ASN A 156 -17.15 5.43 8.84
CA ASN A 156 -16.94 5.65 10.26
C ASN A 156 -18.22 5.29 11.04
N PRO A 157 -18.16 4.37 12.02
CA PRO A 157 -19.33 3.97 12.79
C PRO A 157 -19.88 5.07 13.70
N GLU A 158 -19.09 6.08 14.06
CA GLU A 158 -19.49 7.14 14.99
C GLU A 158 -20.32 8.25 14.32
N ASP A 159 -19.89 8.72 13.15
CA ASP A 159 -20.51 9.86 12.45
C ASP A 159 -21.00 9.54 11.03
N GLY A 160 -20.74 8.33 10.53
CA GLY A 160 -21.13 7.90 9.18
C GLY A 160 -20.30 8.52 8.05
N SER A 161 -19.25 9.29 8.36
CA SER A 161 -18.35 9.85 7.37
C SER A 161 -17.63 8.76 6.56
N LEU A 162 -17.24 9.09 5.33
CA LEU A 162 -16.57 8.16 4.42
C LEU A 162 -15.08 8.46 4.30
N GLY A 163 -14.30 7.39 4.31
CA GLY A 163 -12.85 7.41 4.19
C GLY A 163 -12.15 7.32 5.53
N ARG A 164 -11.02 6.61 5.55
CA ARG A 164 -10.03 6.68 6.65
C ARG A 164 -8.63 6.59 6.08
N THR A 165 -7.68 7.25 6.71
CA THR A 165 -6.26 7.18 6.33
C THR A 165 -5.45 6.60 7.48
N LEU A 166 -4.67 5.58 7.17
CA LEU A 166 -3.69 4.95 8.03
C LEU A 166 -2.31 5.41 7.60
N TRP A 167 -1.41 5.59 8.54
CA TRP A 167 -0.02 5.92 8.25
C TRP A 167 0.95 5.27 9.25
N GLY A 168 2.18 5.09 8.79
CA GLY A 168 3.26 4.54 9.60
C GLY A 168 4.62 5.06 9.15
N ILE A 169 5.52 5.22 10.11
CA ILE A 169 6.96 5.45 9.93
C ILE A 169 7.68 4.33 10.69
N ASP A 170 8.37 3.44 9.96
CA ASP A 170 9.00 2.24 10.51
C ASP A 170 9.91 2.57 11.71
N GLY A 171 9.70 1.86 12.83
CA GLY A 171 10.43 2.07 14.07
C GLY A 171 10.15 3.38 14.82
N VAL A 172 9.23 4.22 14.34
CA VAL A 172 8.98 5.55 14.93
C VAL A 172 7.56 5.73 15.43
N ALA A 173 6.57 5.71 14.53
CA ALA A 173 5.20 6.07 14.87
C ALA A 173 4.18 5.49 13.88
N THR A 174 2.95 5.34 14.35
CA THR A 174 1.79 4.89 13.57
C THR A 174 0.57 5.74 13.90
N GLY A 175 -0.36 5.86 12.97
CA GLY A 175 -1.64 6.53 13.21
C GLY A 175 -2.76 6.07 12.28
N GLY A 176 -4.00 6.45 12.63
CA GLY A 176 -5.19 6.14 11.84
C GLY A 176 -5.77 4.73 12.00
N LEU A 177 -5.09 3.85 12.76
CA LEU A 177 -5.59 2.51 13.10
C LEU A 177 -5.09 2.07 14.48
N GLN A 178 -5.94 1.36 15.21
CA GLN A 178 -5.58 0.59 16.39
C GLN A 178 -5.31 -0.86 16.00
N LEU A 179 -4.12 -1.38 16.33
CA LEU A 179 -3.74 -2.76 16.08
C LEU A 179 -4.64 -3.72 16.86
N ILE A 180 -5.15 -4.74 16.18
CA ILE A 180 -5.88 -5.86 16.77
C ILE A 180 -5.11 -7.13 16.44
N PRO A 181 -4.65 -7.91 17.44
CA PRO A 181 -3.97 -9.18 17.16
C PRO A 181 -4.96 -10.20 16.58
N PRO A 182 -4.51 -11.06 15.63
CA PRO A 182 -5.36 -12.11 15.11
C PRO A 182 -5.68 -13.17 16.19
N PRO A 183 -6.81 -13.90 16.06
CA PRO A 183 -7.26 -14.83 17.09
C PRO A 183 -6.26 -15.97 17.33
N GLU A 184 -6.10 -16.37 18.59
CA GLU A 184 -5.28 -17.51 18.97
C GLU A 184 -5.88 -18.84 18.48
N GLY A 185 -5.02 -19.86 18.30
CA GLY A 185 -5.44 -21.22 17.95
C GLY A 185 -6.00 -21.37 16.53
N LYS A 186 -5.89 -20.36 15.68
CA LYS A 186 -6.26 -20.39 14.26
C LYS A 186 -5.10 -19.96 13.37
N ARG A 187 -5.20 -20.30 12.09
CA ARG A 187 -4.35 -19.84 10.99
C ARG A 187 -5.22 -19.38 9.84
N ILE A 188 -5.49 -18.08 9.79
CA ILE A 188 -6.26 -17.44 8.74
C ILE A 188 -5.28 -16.80 7.76
N ILE A 189 -5.39 -17.16 6.48
CA ILE A 189 -4.50 -16.65 5.43
C ILE A 189 -5.31 -15.85 4.43
N THR A 190 -4.90 -14.61 4.16
CA THR A 190 -5.46 -13.84 3.06
C THR A 190 -4.60 -13.96 1.80
N THR A 191 -5.25 -13.94 0.64
CA THR A 191 -4.58 -14.03 -0.66
C THR A 191 -5.41 -13.33 -1.74
N THR A 192 -4.90 -13.31 -2.97
CA THR A 192 -5.55 -12.71 -4.13
C THR A 192 -6.93 -13.32 -4.43
N ARG A 193 -7.87 -12.47 -4.84
CA ARG A 193 -9.16 -12.88 -5.42
C ARG A 193 -9.08 -13.14 -6.92
N SER A 194 -8.41 -12.26 -7.67
CA SER A 194 -8.50 -12.19 -9.14
C SER A 194 -7.25 -12.66 -9.89
N HIS A 195 -6.14 -12.94 -9.19
CA HIS A 195 -4.85 -13.30 -9.81
C HIS A 195 -4.30 -14.62 -9.29
N SER A 196 -5.18 -15.55 -8.90
CA SER A 196 -4.78 -16.87 -8.41
C SER A 196 -4.35 -17.78 -9.55
N ASP A 197 -3.31 -18.59 -9.31
CA ASP A 197 -2.86 -19.66 -10.19
C ASP A 197 -2.57 -20.94 -9.39
N GLY A 198 -2.06 -21.99 -10.06
CA GLY A 198 -1.72 -23.26 -9.42
C GLY A 198 -0.56 -23.14 -8.41
N THR A 199 0.37 -22.21 -8.62
CA THR A 199 1.50 -21.96 -7.73
C THR A 199 1.03 -21.32 -6.42
N VAL A 200 0.12 -20.34 -6.50
CA VAL A 200 -0.55 -19.75 -5.34
C VAL A 200 -1.30 -20.82 -4.56
N GLN A 201 -2.10 -21.65 -5.24
CA GLN A 201 -2.89 -22.69 -4.55
C GLN A 201 -1.99 -23.72 -3.84
N SER A 202 -0.93 -24.20 -4.50
CA SER A 202 0.02 -25.13 -3.88
C SER A 202 0.74 -24.54 -2.66
N ALA A 203 1.07 -23.25 -2.68
CA ALA A 203 1.65 -22.59 -1.51
C ALA A 203 0.65 -22.52 -0.34
N LEU A 204 -0.62 -22.24 -0.62
CA LEU A 204 -1.67 -22.17 0.41
C LEU A 204 -1.97 -23.54 1.01
N ASP A 205 -2.03 -24.59 0.19
CA ASP A 205 -2.29 -25.96 0.63
C ASP A 205 -1.20 -26.43 1.62
N ALA A 206 0.06 -26.05 1.39
CA ALA A 206 1.18 -26.38 2.27
C ALA A 206 1.15 -25.67 3.63
N LEU A 207 0.38 -24.59 3.75
CA LEU A 207 0.29 -23.80 4.98
C LEU A 207 -0.78 -24.32 5.94
N GLU A 208 -1.59 -25.31 5.54
CA GLU A 208 -2.61 -25.94 6.39
C GLU A 208 -3.46 -24.87 7.11
N ALA A 209 -3.97 -23.91 6.35
CA ALA A 209 -4.79 -22.82 6.90
C ALA A 209 -6.15 -23.34 7.38
N ASP A 210 -6.63 -22.82 8.50
CA ASP A 210 -8.01 -23.08 8.95
C ASP A 210 -9.02 -22.33 8.09
N GLU A 211 -8.63 -21.18 7.55
CA GLU A 211 -9.47 -20.31 6.73
C GLU A 211 -8.63 -19.55 5.70
N ILE A 212 -9.16 -19.41 4.48
CA ILE A 212 -8.53 -18.66 3.39
C ILE A 212 -9.45 -17.52 2.94
N LEU A 213 -9.00 -16.28 3.12
CA LEU A 213 -9.70 -15.07 2.70
C LEU A 213 -9.20 -14.61 1.32
N LYS A 214 -10.01 -14.82 0.27
CA LYS A 214 -9.69 -14.37 -1.09
C LYS A 214 -10.26 -12.97 -1.35
N VAL A 215 -9.42 -11.94 -1.32
CA VAL A 215 -9.82 -10.53 -1.46
C VAL A 215 -8.94 -9.77 -2.45
N GLY A 216 -9.46 -8.65 -2.96
CA GLY A 216 -8.69 -7.70 -3.77
C GLY A 216 -7.80 -6.80 -2.93
N GLY A 217 -6.90 -6.07 -3.59
CA GLY A 217 -6.10 -5.00 -2.98
C GLY A 217 -4.93 -5.47 -2.11
N ALA A 218 -3.69 -5.17 -2.49
CA ALA A 218 -2.51 -5.46 -1.67
C ALA A 218 -2.55 -4.71 -0.32
N GLY A 219 -2.93 -3.43 -0.32
CA GLY A 219 -3.11 -2.64 0.88
C GLY A 219 -4.23 -3.18 1.77
N HIS A 220 -5.36 -3.55 1.17
CA HIS A 220 -6.47 -4.16 1.91
C HIS A 220 -6.06 -5.46 2.62
N LYS A 221 -5.29 -6.33 1.96
CA LYS A 221 -4.77 -7.56 2.57
C LYS A 221 -3.87 -7.30 3.76
N VAL A 222 -3.01 -6.28 3.72
CA VAL A 222 -2.21 -5.87 4.88
C VAL A 222 -3.08 -5.28 5.99
N MET A 223 -4.13 -4.52 5.67
CA MET A 223 -5.08 -4.04 6.68
C MET A 223 -5.78 -5.20 7.40
N LEU A 224 -6.10 -6.31 6.71
CA LEU A 224 -6.65 -7.50 7.37
C LEU A 224 -5.71 -8.09 8.43
N LEU A 225 -4.38 -7.97 8.24
CA LEU A 225 -3.39 -8.39 9.23
C LEU A 225 -3.40 -7.49 10.47
N LEU A 226 -3.48 -6.18 10.26
CA LEU A 226 -3.47 -5.18 11.33
C LEU A 226 -4.79 -5.10 12.11
N GLU A 227 -5.89 -5.53 11.49
CA GLU A 227 -7.22 -5.62 12.11
C GLU A 227 -7.50 -7.01 12.70
N GLY A 228 -6.51 -7.89 12.75
CA GLY A 228 -6.64 -9.23 13.34
C GLY A 228 -7.57 -10.17 12.58
N LYS A 229 -7.89 -9.86 11.32
CA LYS A 229 -8.73 -10.69 10.45
C LYS A 229 -7.95 -11.80 9.75
N ALA A 230 -6.63 -11.65 9.62
CA ALA A 230 -5.75 -12.68 9.09
C ALA A 230 -4.40 -12.70 9.81
N HIS A 231 -3.74 -13.85 9.83
CA HIS A 231 -2.40 -14.03 10.40
C HIS A 231 -1.31 -13.77 9.36
N ALA A 232 -1.57 -14.13 8.11
CA ALA A 232 -0.62 -13.94 7.01
C ALA A 232 -1.31 -13.57 5.69
N TYR A 233 -0.62 -12.79 4.87
CA TYR A 233 -0.90 -12.57 3.47
C TYR A 233 0.12 -13.35 2.64
N VAL A 234 -0.35 -14.27 1.80
CA VAL A 234 0.51 -15.12 0.96
C VAL A 234 0.11 -14.97 -0.51
N PHE A 235 1.07 -14.62 -1.35
CA PHE A 235 0.90 -14.55 -2.80
C PHE A 235 2.15 -15.09 -3.50
N ALA A 236 2.18 -16.41 -3.73
CA ALA A 236 3.27 -17.07 -4.44
C ALA A 236 3.06 -17.00 -5.97
N SER A 237 3.10 -15.78 -6.52
CA SER A 237 3.11 -15.55 -7.97
C SER A 237 3.72 -14.18 -8.29
N ALA A 238 4.15 -13.99 -9.53
CA ALA A 238 4.51 -12.67 -10.03
C ALA A 238 3.22 -11.90 -10.34
N GLY A 239 3.14 -10.62 -9.97
CA GLY A 239 1.97 -9.80 -10.33
C GLY A 239 1.93 -8.44 -9.66
N CYS A 240 2.22 -8.41 -8.35
CA CYS A 240 2.43 -7.17 -7.62
C CYS A 240 3.71 -6.47 -8.11
N LYS A 241 3.78 -5.19 -7.84
CA LYS A 241 4.90 -4.30 -8.15
C LYS A 241 5.30 -3.54 -6.88
N ARG A 242 6.30 -2.67 -6.99
CA ARG A 242 6.81 -1.89 -5.86
C ARG A 242 5.75 -0.95 -5.26
N TRP A 243 4.88 -0.37 -6.08
CA TRP A 243 3.78 0.47 -5.58
C TRP A 243 2.72 -0.32 -4.77
N ASP A 244 2.48 -1.60 -5.08
CA ASP A 244 1.59 -2.47 -4.29
C ASP A 244 2.14 -2.77 -2.89
N THR A 245 3.46 -2.69 -2.69
CA THR A 245 4.13 -3.23 -1.47
C THR A 245 4.85 -2.17 -0.65
N CYS A 246 5.29 -1.05 -1.23
CA CYS A 246 6.06 -0.04 -0.49
C CYS A 246 5.28 0.55 0.68
N ALA A 247 4.06 1.04 0.46
CA ALA A 247 3.24 1.61 1.54
C ALA A 247 2.79 0.55 2.55
N PRO A 248 2.28 -0.62 2.10
CA PRO A 248 1.88 -1.68 3.02
C PRO A 248 3.03 -2.26 3.84
N GLU A 249 4.23 -2.41 3.29
CA GLU A 249 5.41 -2.84 4.03
C GLU A 249 5.77 -1.85 5.14
N ALA A 250 5.91 -0.55 4.80
CA ALA A 250 6.27 0.47 5.79
C ALA A 250 5.26 0.53 6.94
N ILE A 251 3.96 0.49 6.63
CA ILE A 251 2.91 0.47 7.66
C ILE A 251 2.97 -0.82 8.48
N LEU A 252 3.05 -1.99 7.84
CA LEU A 252 3.07 -3.26 8.56
C LEU A 252 4.26 -3.35 9.51
N ARG A 253 5.45 -2.92 9.07
CA ARG A 253 6.67 -2.88 9.89
C ARG A 253 6.56 -1.88 11.04
N ALA A 254 5.98 -0.70 10.81
CA ALA A 254 5.72 0.29 11.87
C ALA A 254 4.81 -0.26 12.98
N PHE A 255 3.91 -1.19 12.66
CA PHE A 255 3.09 -1.93 13.64
C PHE A 255 3.76 -3.21 14.18
N GLY A 256 4.99 -3.53 13.78
CA GLY A 256 5.76 -4.68 14.25
C GLY A 256 5.52 -5.99 13.47
N GLY A 257 4.89 -5.92 12.30
CA GLY A 257 4.76 -7.04 11.37
C GLY A 257 5.94 -7.17 10.42
N THR A 258 5.84 -8.06 9.43
CA THR A 258 6.92 -8.32 8.47
C THR A 258 6.34 -8.56 7.08
N LEU A 259 6.97 -8.00 6.05
CA LEU A 259 6.69 -8.25 4.64
C LEU A 259 8.01 -8.52 3.90
N THR A 260 8.04 -9.58 3.10
CA THR A 260 9.16 -9.97 2.23
C THR A 260 8.63 -10.57 0.93
N ASP A 261 9.53 -11.01 0.06
CA ASP A 261 9.19 -12.03 -0.93
C ASP A 261 8.97 -13.42 -0.29
N ILE A 262 8.59 -14.45 -1.06
CA ILE A 262 8.37 -15.81 -0.50
C ILE A 262 9.67 -16.56 -0.16
N HIS A 263 10.83 -15.97 -0.45
CA HIS A 263 12.15 -16.48 -0.05
C HIS A 263 12.64 -15.84 1.24
N GLY A 264 11.99 -14.77 1.71
CA GLY A 264 12.38 -14.03 2.91
C GLY A 264 13.27 -12.83 2.60
N GLU A 265 13.44 -12.47 1.33
CA GLU A 265 14.25 -11.32 0.93
C GLU A 265 13.43 -10.04 0.97
N CYS A 266 14.04 -8.95 1.44
CA CYS A 266 13.43 -7.63 1.45
C CYS A 266 13.40 -7.05 0.03
N TYR A 267 12.37 -6.28 -0.28
CA TYR A 267 12.31 -5.52 -1.51
C TYR A 267 13.21 -4.28 -1.42
N SER A 268 13.87 -3.95 -2.54
CA SER A 268 14.43 -2.61 -2.73
C SER A 268 13.37 -1.68 -3.33
N TYR A 269 13.34 -0.45 -2.84
CA TYR A 269 12.44 0.62 -3.26
C TYR A 269 13.18 1.87 -3.74
N ASN A 270 14.45 1.76 -4.11
CA ASN A 270 15.15 2.88 -4.76
C ASN A 270 14.51 3.22 -6.13
N ALA A 271 14.72 4.44 -6.62
CA ALA A 271 14.05 4.93 -7.82
C ALA A 271 14.45 4.16 -9.09
N GLU A 272 15.62 3.53 -9.10
CA GLU A 272 16.15 2.73 -10.21
C GLU A 272 15.70 1.26 -10.17
N THR A 273 15.00 0.84 -9.11
CA THR A 273 14.60 -0.56 -8.94
C THR A 273 13.54 -0.94 -9.96
N SER A 274 13.72 -2.11 -10.57
CA SER A 274 12.71 -2.72 -11.43
C SER A 274 11.36 -2.87 -10.70
N HIS A 275 10.29 -2.40 -11.34
CA HIS A 275 8.98 -2.31 -10.70
C HIS A 275 8.36 -3.67 -10.30
N PRO A 276 8.47 -4.76 -11.09
CA PRO A 276 7.80 -6.03 -10.77
C PRO A 276 8.34 -6.73 -9.51
N ASN A 277 7.43 -7.24 -8.68
CA ASN A 277 7.72 -8.22 -7.63
C ASN A 277 7.63 -9.62 -8.26
N THR A 278 8.76 -10.16 -8.72
CA THR A 278 8.80 -11.44 -9.45
C THR A 278 8.73 -12.65 -8.54
N ARG A 279 9.09 -12.48 -7.26
CA ARG A 279 9.30 -13.57 -6.29
C ARG A 279 8.14 -13.74 -5.31
N GLY A 280 6.96 -13.23 -5.65
CA GLY A 280 5.76 -13.29 -4.81
C GLY A 280 5.86 -12.49 -3.50
N VAL A 281 4.78 -12.40 -2.74
CA VAL A 281 4.70 -11.62 -1.49
C VAL A 281 4.34 -12.53 -0.32
N LEU A 282 5.05 -12.39 0.79
CA LEU A 282 4.68 -12.95 2.08
C LEU A 282 4.65 -11.82 3.11
N ALA A 283 3.53 -11.63 3.77
CA ALA A 283 3.43 -10.72 4.91
C ALA A 283 2.78 -11.42 6.11
N THR A 284 3.21 -11.07 7.31
CA THR A 284 2.70 -11.66 8.55
C THR A 284 2.38 -10.59 9.57
N ALA A 285 1.25 -10.76 10.26
CA ALA A 285 0.79 -9.84 11.29
C ALA A 285 1.84 -9.71 12.43
N PRO A 286 1.81 -8.61 13.21
CA PRO A 286 2.67 -8.47 14.37
C PRO A 286 2.59 -9.67 15.33
N GLY A 287 3.74 -10.12 15.82
CA GLY A 287 3.84 -11.28 16.72
C GLY A 287 3.77 -12.65 16.04
N GLN A 288 3.55 -12.73 14.73
CA GLN A 288 3.56 -14.00 14.00
C GLN A 288 4.99 -14.43 13.64
N GLN A 289 5.23 -15.76 13.58
CA GLN A 289 6.53 -16.32 13.24
C GLN A 289 6.75 -16.36 11.71
N HIS A 290 7.23 -15.26 11.13
CA HIS A 290 7.44 -15.14 9.68
C HIS A 290 8.24 -16.30 9.07
N ALA A 291 9.31 -16.74 9.75
CA ALA A 291 10.16 -17.86 9.32
C ALA A 291 9.42 -19.20 9.23
N TRP A 292 8.35 -19.40 10.01
CA TRP A 292 7.54 -20.62 9.93
C TRP A 292 6.81 -20.71 8.58
N TYR A 293 6.23 -19.59 8.12
CA TYR A 293 5.55 -19.52 6.83
C TYR A 293 6.53 -19.74 5.68
N LEU A 294 7.70 -19.09 5.72
CA LEU A 294 8.77 -19.31 4.74
C LEU A 294 9.19 -20.78 4.65
N LYS A 295 9.34 -21.46 5.80
CA LYS A 295 9.72 -22.87 5.83
C LYS A 295 8.64 -23.80 5.29
N LYS A 296 7.36 -23.43 5.42
CA LYS A 296 6.22 -24.23 4.97
C LYS A 296 5.94 -24.09 3.47
N ILE A 297 6.28 -22.96 2.86
CA ILE A 297 6.17 -22.80 1.40
C ILE A 297 7.19 -23.77 0.74
N PRO A 298 6.74 -24.71 -0.12
CA PRO A 298 7.62 -25.71 -0.72
C PRO A 298 8.73 -25.10 -1.58
N ASP A 299 9.91 -25.71 -1.58
CA ASP A 299 11.05 -25.20 -2.34
C ASP A 299 10.81 -25.28 -3.86
N GLU A 300 10.00 -26.23 -4.34
CA GLU A 300 9.62 -26.30 -5.76
C GLU A 300 8.81 -25.07 -6.18
N ILE A 301 8.02 -24.49 -5.27
CA ILE A 301 7.26 -23.27 -5.52
C ILE A 301 8.19 -22.06 -5.57
N LYS A 302 9.13 -21.98 -4.62
CA LYS A 302 10.17 -20.93 -4.61
C LYS A 302 11.02 -20.97 -5.87
N GLN A 303 11.42 -22.16 -6.33
CA GLN A 303 12.23 -22.32 -7.55
C GLN A 303 11.51 -21.87 -8.83
N ARG A 304 10.17 -21.97 -8.89
CA ARG A 304 9.39 -21.46 -10.03
C ARG A 304 9.37 -19.94 -10.12
N LEU A 305 9.69 -19.26 -9.02
CA LEU A 305 9.66 -17.80 -8.87
C LEU A 305 11.05 -17.23 -8.56
N ALA A 306 12.11 -17.97 -8.87
CA ALA A 306 13.50 -17.56 -8.66
C ALA A 306 13.98 -16.55 -9.71
#